data_AF-A0AA96FXW9-F1
#
_entry.id   AF-A0AA96FXW9-F1
#
_cell.length_a   1.000
_cell.length_b   1.000
_cell.length_c   1.000
_cell.angle_alpha   90.00
_cell.angle_beta   90.00
_cell.angle_gamma   90.00
#
_symmetry.space_group_name_H-M   'P 1'
#
loop_
_entity.id
_entity.type
_entity.pdbx_description
1 polymer ?
#
loop_
_entity_poly.entity_id
_entity_poly.type
_entity_poly.pdbx_seq_one_letter_code
_entity_poly.pdbx_strand_id
1 'polypeptide(L)'
;MTDPQMILGQARYGPVPPDWRVFTKRRGRLSGFLHGTSHDPDPLLVITPEGAVEYANEHKPPVIVAFYDLAGIELQVRGQSSSDSSMVSISVWIDLYYRDGGKAKWRSASFASDMQAVQGFIEAWGAYRACGGR
;
A
#
# COMPACT_ATOMS: atom_id res chain seq x y z
N MET A 1 5.30 8.43 12.94
CA MET A 1 4.37 7.34 12.60
C MET A 1 4.31 6.38 13.77
N THR A 2 3.11 5.95 14.18
CA THR A 2 2.91 4.82 15.10
C THR A 2 3.64 3.57 14.61
N ASP A 3 4.10 2.71 15.51
CA ASP A 3 4.88 1.51 15.17
C ASP A 3 4.18 0.65 14.09
N PRO A 4 4.83 0.38 12.94
CA PRO A 4 4.25 -0.40 11.85
C PRO A 4 3.75 -1.79 12.27
N GLN A 5 4.44 -2.46 13.20
CA GLN A 5 4.03 -3.80 13.64
C GLN A 5 2.75 -3.74 14.48
N MET A 6 2.63 -2.75 15.37
CA MET A 6 1.40 -2.48 16.09
C MET A 6 0.24 -2.14 15.16
N ILE A 7 0.46 -1.33 14.11
CA ILE A 7 -0.55 -1.02 13.09
C ILE A 7 -1.04 -2.30 12.42
N LEU A 8 -0.12 -3.15 11.95
CA LEU A 8 -0.47 -4.42 11.29
C LEU A 8 -1.17 -5.38 12.24
N GLY A 9 -0.72 -5.49 13.49
CA GLY A 9 -1.33 -6.34 14.51
C GLY A 9 -2.75 -5.90 14.86
N GLN A 10 -2.96 -4.60 15.08
CA GLN A 10 -4.28 -4.03 15.36
C GLN A 10 -5.23 -4.21 14.17
N ALA A 11 -4.78 -3.92 12.95
CA ALA A 11 -5.59 -4.11 11.75
C ALA A 11 -5.98 -5.58 11.51
N ARG A 12 -5.17 -6.52 12.01
CA ARG A 12 -5.42 -7.96 11.82
C ARG A 12 -6.31 -8.58 12.90
N TYR A 13 -6.20 -8.12 14.15
CA TYR A 13 -6.81 -8.80 15.29
C TYR A 13 -7.69 -7.91 16.19
N GLY A 14 -7.69 -6.60 15.98
CA GLY A 14 -8.35 -5.63 16.86
C GLY A 14 -9.35 -4.72 16.13
N PRO A 15 -10.06 -3.89 16.89
CA PRO A 15 -10.85 -2.81 16.31
C PRO A 15 -9.93 -1.80 15.64
N VAL A 16 -10.28 -1.42 14.42
CA VAL A 16 -9.54 -0.47 13.60
C VAL A 16 -10.11 0.93 13.80
N PRO A 17 -9.28 1.96 14.03
CA PRO A 17 -9.74 3.35 14.09
C PRO A 17 -10.53 3.74 12.83
N PRO A 18 -11.56 4.58 12.95
CA PRO A 18 -12.46 4.89 11.83
C PRO A 18 -11.78 5.67 10.69
N ASP A 19 -10.64 6.27 10.96
CA ASP A 19 -9.81 7.02 10.02
C ASP A 19 -8.75 6.16 9.31
N TRP A 20 -8.69 4.85 9.60
CA TRP A 20 -7.82 3.91 8.90
C TRP A 20 -8.57 3.22 7.77
N ARG A 21 -7.85 2.93 6.68
CA ARG A 21 -8.33 2.10 5.57
C ARG A 21 -7.52 0.82 5.53
N VAL A 22 -8.23 -0.31 5.56
CA VAL A 22 -7.61 -1.63 5.63
C VAL A 22 -7.99 -2.42 4.40
N PHE A 23 -6.98 -2.90 3.69
CA PHE A 23 -7.11 -3.73 2.50
C PHE A 23 -6.54 -5.12 2.83
N THR A 24 -7.38 -6.14 2.68
CA THR A 24 -7.01 -7.54 2.89
C THR A 24 -7.20 -8.30 1.60
N LYS A 25 -6.31 -9.24 1.31
CA LYS A 25 -6.47 -10.17 0.19
C LYS A 25 -6.28 -11.58 0.70
N ARG A 26 -7.23 -12.47 0.42
CA ARG A 26 -7.01 -13.91 0.66
C ARG A 26 -5.91 -14.39 -0.27
N ARG A 27 -4.90 -15.06 0.30
CA ARG A 27 -3.92 -15.78 -0.51
C ARG A 27 -4.65 -16.86 -1.31
N GLY A 28 -4.42 -16.90 -2.62
CA GLY A 28 -4.99 -17.95 -3.46
C GLY A 28 -4.54 -19.31 -2.94
N ARG A 29 -5.47 -20.23 -2.69
CA ARG A 29 -5.12 -21.64 -2.40
C ARG A 29 -4.33 -22.14 -3.60
N LEU A 30 -3.06 -22.49 -3.42
CA LEU A 30 -2.32 -23.26 -4.42
C LEU A 30 -3.05 -24.60 -4.57
N SER A 31 -3.86 -24.72 -5.62
CA SER A 31 -4.47 -25.98 -6.04
C SER A 31 -3.36 -26.88 -6.60
N GLY A 32 -2.64 -27.56 -5.71
CA GLY A 32 -1.58 -28.48 -6.11
C GLY A 32 -0.80 -29.00 -4.91
N PHE A 33 -1.24 -30.16 -4.38
CA PHE A 33 -0.44 -31.19 -3.70
C PHE A 33 0.82 -30.80 -2.90
N LEU A 34 0.80 -29.72 -2.11
CA LEU A 34 1.77 -29.49 -1.05
C LEU A 34 1.00 -29.13 0.23
N HIS A 35 0.90 -30.10 1.14
CA HIS A 35 0.40 -29.93 2.50
C HIS A 35 1.41 -29.09 3.30
N GLY A 36 1.50 -27.81 2.97
CA GLY A 36 2.12 -26.79 3.79
C GLY A 36 1.06 -25.76 4.11
N THR A 37 0.47 -25.82 5.30
CA THR A 37 -0.18 -24.66 5.89
C THR A 37 0.91 -23.63 6.15
N SER A 38 1.25 -22.85 5.14
CA SER A 38 2.05 -21.66 5.34
C SER A 38 1.31 -20.85 6.40
N HIS A 39 1.88 -20.75 7.60
CA HIS A 39 1.37 -19.90 8.67
C HIS A 39 1.57 -18.41 8.34
N ASP A 40 2.11 -18.12 7.15
CA ASP A 40 2.25 -16.79 6.58
C ASP A 40 0.87 -16.12 6.48
N PRO A 41 0.65 -15.05 7.24
CA PRO A 41 -0.61 -14.33 7.22
C PRO A 41 -0.99 -13.81 5.82
N ASP A 42 -2.28 -13.59 5.60
CA ASP A 42 -2.77 -12.96 4.37
C ASP A 42 -2.14 -11.56 4.18
N PRO A 43 -1.82 -11.14 2.92
CA PRO A 43 -1.36 -9.79 2.65
C PRO A 43 -2.32 -8.72 3.17
N LEU A 44 -1.74 -7.66 3.72
CA LEU A 44 -2.45 -6.62 4.44
C LEU A 44 -1.81 -5.27 4.12
N LEU A 45 -2.61 -4.34 3.61
CA LEU A 45 -2.23 -2.94 3.47
C LEU A 45 -3.10 -2.10 4.41
N VAL A 46 -2.47 -1.29 5.22
CA VAL A 46 -3.12 -0.36 6.13
C VAL A 46 -2.69 1.05 5.79
N ILE A 47 -3.67 1.91 5.54
CA ILE A 47 -3.46 3.35 5.33
C ILE A 47 -4.02 4.06 6.54
N THR A 48 -3.15 4.73 7.28
CA THR A 48 -3.44 5.51 8.47
C THR A 48 -3.34 7.00 8.14
N PRO A 49 -3.79 7.91 9.02
CA PRO A 49 -3.54 9.34 8.86
C PRO A 49 -2.07 9.73 8.80
N GLU A 50 -1.17 8.91 9.35
CA GLU A 50 0.27 9.21 9.45
C GLU A 50 1.11 8.59 8.34
N GLY A 51 0.52 7.69 7.54
CA GLY A 51 1.26 6.92 6.54
C GLY A 51 0.60 5.61 6.14
N ALA A 52 1.29 4.85 5.29
CA ALA A 52 0.85 3.54 4.82
C ALA A 52 1.86 2.46 5.21
N VAL A 53 1.35 1.29 5.59
CA VAL A 53 2.13 0.10 5.93
C VAL A 53 1.56 -1.09 5.16
N GLU A 54 2.42 -1.79 4.40
CA GLU A 54 2.05 -3.00 3.70
C GLU A 54 2.87 -4.19 4.17
N TYR A 55 2.16 -5.23 4.60
CA TYR A 55 2.66 -6.58 4.72
C TYR A 55 2.30 -7.39 3.48
N ALA A 56 3.31 -7.89 2.77
CA ALA A 56 3.12 -8.75 1.60
C ALA A 56 3.26 -10.25 1.93
N ASN A 57 4.28 -10.61 2.72
CA ASN A 57 4.57 -11.97 3.19
C ASN A 57 5.70 -11.95 4.23
N GLU A 58 5.94 -13.09 4.89
CA GLU A 58 6.91 -13.24 5.98
C GLU A 58 8.38 -13.12 5.53
N HIS A 59 8.64 -13.30 4.23
CA HIS A 59 9.98 -13.29 3.65
C HIS A 59 10.46 -11.88 3.29
N LYS A 60 9.59 -10.87 3.42
CA LYS A 60 9.90 -9.47 3.09
C LYS A 60 9.59 -8.58 4.30
N PRO A 61 10.45 -7.60 4.61
CA PRO A 61 10.07 -6.58 5.56
C PRO A 61 8.83 -5.83 5.05
N PRO A 62 7.95 -5.37 5.95
CA PRO A 62 6.84 -4.52 5.55
C PRO A 62 7.32 -3.26 4.83
N VAL A 63 6.61 -2.88 3.78
CA VAL A 63 6.84 -1.59 3.11
C VAL A 63 6.19 -0.51 3.96
N ILE A 64 6.96 0.50 4.34
CA ILE A 64 6.53 1.57 5.21
C ILE A 64 6.70 2.90 4.48
N VAL A 65 5.65 3.71 4.47
CA VAL A 65 5.68 5.09 3.98
C VAL A 65 5.10 5.99 5.07
N ALA A 66 5.97 6.69 5.79
CA ALA A 66 5.56 7.71 6.75
C ALA A 66 5.38 9.05 6.04
N PHE A 67 4.21 9.68 6.20
CA PHE A 67 3.92 10.95 5.55
C PHE A 67 4.77 12.11 6.08
N TYR A 68 5.22 12.05 7.33
CA TYR A 68 6.14 13.04 7.89
C TYR A 68 7.45 13.15 7.09
N ASP A 69 7.92 12.06 6.51
CA ASP A 69 9.18 12.04 5.75
C ASP A 69 9.00 12.58 4.32
N LEU A 70 7.75 12.79 3.87
CA LEU A 70 7.43 13.25 2.52
C LEU A 70 7.37 14.77 2.43
N ALA A 71 7.98 15.30 1.37
CA ALA A 71 7.82 16.67 0.91
C ALA A 71 6.65 16.80 -0.07
N GLY A 72 6.37 15.74 -0.84
CA GLY A 72 5.30 15.71 -1.84
C GLY A 72 5.07 14.31 -2.40
N ILE A 73 3.97 14.17 -3.13
CA ILE A 73 3.66 12.95 -3.90
C ILE A 73 3.12 13.34 -5.28
N GLU A 74 3.23 12.44 -6.25
CA GLU A 74 2.67 12.62 -7.59
C GLU A 74 2.11 11.30 -8.12
N LEU A 75 0.88 11.32 -8.61
CA LEU A 75 0.25 10.15 -9.24
C LEU A 75 0.76 9.99 -10.67
N GLN A 76 1.33 8.84 -10.98
CA GLN A 76 1.75 8.49 -12.32
C GLN A 76 0.86 7.40 -12.91
N VAL A 77 0.43 7.61 -14.16
CA VAL A 77 -0.38 6.67 -14.93
C VAL A 77 0.27 6.46 -16.28
N ARG A 78 0.54 5.20 -16.63
CA ARG A 78 1.11 4.81 -17.92
C ARG A 78 0.21 3.79 -18.61
N GLY A 79 -0.40 4.20 -19.70
CA GLY A 79 -1.04 3.31 -20.66
C GLY A 79 -0.02 2.74 -21.64
N GLN A 80 -0.11 1.44 -21.92
CA GLN A 80 0.60 0.77 -23.00
C GLN A 80 -0.43 0.07 -23.90
N SER A 81 -0.32 0.30 -25.21
CA SER A 81 -1.09 -0.40 -26.24
C SER A 81 -0.11 -1.09 -27.17
N SER A 82 -0.36 -2.35 -27.54
CA SER A 82 0.32 -3.01 -28.64
C SER A 82 -0.53 -2.87 -29.91
N SER A 83 0.10 -2.68 -31.07
CA SER A 83 -0.61 -2.41 -32.34
C SER A 83 -1.58 -3.52 -32.76
N ASP A 84 -1.41 -4.74 -32.25
CA ASP A 84 -2.22 -5.92 -32.61
C ASP A 84 -3.27 -6.29 -31.54
N SER A 85 -3.44 -5.49 -30.48
CA SER A 85 -4.41 -5.78 -29.42
C SER A 85 -5.28 -4.56 -29.10
N SER A 86 -6.58 -4.78 -28.95
CA SER A 86 -7.52 -3.79 -28.41
C SER A 86 -7.39 -3.62 -26.88
N MET A 87 -6.47 -4.34 -26.24
CA MET A 87 -6.27 -4.31 -24.78
C MET A 87 -5.20 -3.27 -24.41
N VAL A 88 -5.62 -2.24 -23.66
CA VAL A 88 -4.72 -1.24 -23.06
C VAL A 88 -4.30 -1.73 -21.67
N SER A 89 -3.00 -1.89 -21.45
CA SER A 89 -2.44 -2.14 -20.11
C SER A 89 -2.19 -0.81 -19.41
N ILE A 90 -2.88 -0.57 -18.30
CA ILE A 90 -2.69 0.64 -17.49
C ILE A 90 -1.86 0.28 -16.25
N SER A 91 -0.73 0.95 -16.10
CA SER A 91 0.11 0.89 -14.91
C SER A 91 -0.03 2.17 -14.09
N VAL A 92 -0.40 2.06 -12.83
CA VAL A 92 -0.57 3.17 -11.88
C VAL A 92 0.42 3.03 -10.74
N TRP A 93 1.06 4.12 -10.33
CA TRP A 93 1.92 4.21 -9.14
C TRP A 93 2.00 5.64 -8.62
N ILE A 94 2.56 5.82 -7.42
CA ILE A 94 2.79 7.13 -6.81
C ILE A 94 4.29 7.36 -6.70
N ASP A 95 4.78 8.47 -7.26
CA ASP A 95 6.13 8.93 -6.97
C ASP A 95 6.12 9.66 -5.61
N LEU A 96 7.04 9.26 -4.73
CA LEU A 96 7.25 9.81 -3.41
C LEU A 96 8.48 10.71 -3.45
N TYR A 97 8.31 11.96 -3.02
CA TYR A 97 9.39 12.91 -2.85
C TYR A 97 9.64 13.10 -1.36
N TYR A 98 10.82 12.71 -0.89
CA TYR A 98 11.19 12.77 0.52
C TYR A 98 11.83 14.12 0.87
N ARG A 99 11.71 14.53 2.14
CA ARG A 99 12.26 15.79 2.65
C ARG A 99 13.80 15.83 2.65
N ASP A 100 14.45 14.67 2.65
CA ASP A 100 15.91 14.53 2.50
C ASP A 100 16.38 14.66 1.03
N GLY A 101 15.46 14.94 0.10
CA GLY A 101 15.72 15.01 -1.34
C GLY A 101 15.64 13.65 -2.05
N GLY A 102 15.43 12.56 -1.31
CA GLY A 102 15.23 11.22 -1.84
C GLY A 102 13.96 11.11 -2.69
N LYS A 103 13.98 10.16 -3.62
CA LYS A 103 12.81 9.83 -4.46
C LYS A 103 12.60 8.33 -4.45
N ALA A 104 11.35 7.90 -4.31
CA ALA A 104 10.99 6.49 -4.46
C ALA A 104 9.70 6.34 -5.24
N LYS A 105 9.52 5.17 -5.83
CA LYS A 105 8.26 4.76 -6.44
C LYS A 105 7.49 3.90 -5.47
N TRP A 106 6.30 4.32 -5.08
CA TRP A 106 5.37 3.51 -4.32
C TRP A 106 4.31 2.87 -5.21
N ARG A 107 4.21 1.55 -5.12
CA ARG A 107 3.13 0.76 -5.68
C ARG A 107 2.92 -0.42 -4.75
N SER A 108 1.68 -0.64 -4.34
CA SER A 108 1.40 -1.78 -3.48
C SER A 108 1.81 -3.08 -4.17
N ALA A 109 2.51 -3.96 -3.44
CA ALA A 109 2.96 -5.23 -3.98
C ALA A 109 1.78 -6.21 -4.14
N SER A 110 0.83 -6.14 -3.22
CA SER A 110 -0.28 -7.09 -3.10
C SER A 110 -1.59 -6.55 -3.67
N PHE A 111 -1.72 -5.22 -3.73
CA PHE A 111 -2.92 -4.47 -4.11
C PHE A 111 -2.67 -3.53 -5.31
N ALA A 112 -1.68 -3.83 -6.16
CA ALA A 112 -1.28 -3.01 -7.31
C ALA A 112 -2.40 -2.65 -8.32
N SER A 113 -3.46 -3.44 -8.38
CA SER A 113 -4.63 -3.26 -9.25
C SER A 113 -5.84 -2.68 -8.53
N ASP A 114 -5.74 -2.48 -7.21
CA ASP A 114 -6.81 -1.92 -6.40
C ASP A 114 -6.72 -0.40 -6.41
N MET A 115 -7.55 0.24 -7.23
CA MET A 115 -7.57 1.71 -7.34
C MET A 115 -8.03 2.36 -6.04
N GLN A 116 -8.78 1.66 -5.18
CA GLN A 116 -9.18 2.18 -3.86
C GLN A 116 -7.99 2.30 -2.93
N ALA A 117 -6.98 1.43 -3.06
CA ALA A 117 -5.74 1.54 -2.29
C ALA A 117 -4.93 2.79 -2.70
N VAL A 118 -4.84 3.06 -4.00
CA VAL A 118 -4.16 4.27 -4.52
C VAL A 118 -4.92 5.54 -4.12
N GLN A 119 -6.24 5.56 -4.29
CA GLN A 119 -7.09 6.67 -3.87
C GLN A 119 -7.00 6.91 -2.36
N GLY A 120 -7.08 5.86 -1.55
CA GLY A 120 -6.96 5.94 -0.10
C GLY A 120 -5.62 6.51 0.36
N PHE A 121 -4.53 6.18 -0.33
CA PHE A 121 -3.22 6.76 -0.05
C PHE A 121 -3.21 8.27 -0.32
N ILE A 122 -3.72 8.68 -1.48
CA ILE A 122 -3.76 10.11 -1.89
C ILE A 122 -4.63 10.92 -0.94
N GLU A 123 -5.80 10.40 -0.56
CA GLU A 123 -6.73 11.08 0.35
C GLU A 123 -6.14 11.21 1.76
N ALA A 124 -5.49 10.16 2.27
CA ALA A 124 -4.82 10.21 3.57
C ALA A 124 -3.66 11.21 3.57
N TRP A 125 -2.85 11.24 2.51
CA TRP A 125 -1.79 12.24 2.34
C TRP A 125 -2.35 13.67 2.28
N GLY A 126 -3.42 13.87 1.50
CA GLY A 126 -4.09 15.17 1.37
C GLY A 126 -4.61 15.66 2.72
N ALA A 127 -5.24 14.79 3.50
CA ALA A 127 -5.71 15.09 4.86
C ALA A 127 -4.55 15.42 5.81
N TYR A 128 -3.47 14.63 5.78
CA TYR A 128 -2.27 14.87 6.58
C TYR A 128 -1.66 16.25 6.31
N ARG A 129 -1.58 16.65 5.03
CA ARG A 129 -1.10 17.97 4.63
C ARG A 129 -2.04 19.10 5.06
N ALA A 130 -3.35 18.92 4.91
CA ALA A 130 -4.35 19.93 5.26
C ALA A 130 -4.42 20.21 6.77
N CYS A 131 -4.27 19.17 7.61
CA CYS A 131 -4.29 19.29 9.07
C CYS A 131 -2.97 19.81 9.67
N GLY A 132 -2.06 20.32 8.84
CA GLY A 132 -0.83 20.95 9.30
C GLY A 132 0.25 19.95 9.71
N GLY A 133 0.38 18.85 8.97
CA GLY A 133 1.49 17.90 9.08
C GLY A 133 2.86 18.61 9.01
N ARG A 134 3.30 19.09 10.17
CA ARG A 134 4.66 19.58 10.42
C ARG A 134 5.56 18.37 10.40
#